data_AF-A0A2A6J1J6-F1
#
_entry.id   AF-A0A2A6J1J6-F1
#
_cell.length_a   1.000
_cell.length_b   1.000
_cell.length_c   1.000
_cell.angle_alpha   90.00
_cell.angle_beta   90.00
_cell.angle_gamma   90.00
#
_symmetry.space_group_name_H-M   'P 1'
#
loop_
_entity.id
_entity.type
_entity.pdbx_description
1 polymer ?
#
loop_
_entity_poly.entity_id
_entity_poly.type
_entity_poly.pdbx_seq_one_letter_code
_entity_poly.pdbx_strand_id
1 'polypeptide(L)'
;MLIPFAIILAMCMLAIGYIDFRRLVIPDWLNIIVVVVGIVFRLQFGYLTLLAALLFGALVLLLFWGLRYVHWRVRGVVGLGLGDVKLAGAAAVWLDPWIFPVFMFVASAVALLYFCVAARRSADIMSLRVPFGPFLAFALFATWNFNIFYGQAIG
;
A
#
# COMPACT_ATOMS: atom_id res chain seq x y z
N MET A 1 -14.24 -17.85 -4.55
CA MET A 1 -14.23 -16.93 -5.72
C MET A 1 -13.09 -15.88 -5.63
N LEU A 2 -11.88 -16.28 -5.21
CA LEU A 2 -10.80 -15.33 -4.84
C LEU A 2 -9.84 -14.99 -6.00
N ILE A 3 -9.73 -15.90 -6.98
CA ILE A 3 -8.78 -15.81 -8.10
C ILE A 3 -8.96 -14.53 -8.93
N PRO A 4 -10.18 -14.09 -9.29
CA PRO A 4 -10.35 -12.86 -10.07
C PRO A 4 -9.82 -11.62 -9.34
N PHE A 5 -10.05 -11.52 -8.04
CA PHE A 5 -9.56 -10.41 -7.21
C PHE A 5 -8.03 -10.40 -7.14
N ALA A 6 -7.41 -11.58 -7.03
CA ALA A 6 -5.96 -11.72 -7.03
C ALA A 6 -5.35 -11.22 -8.34
N ILE A 7 -5.95 -11.58 -9.48
CA ILE A 7 -5.49 -11.18 -10.82
C ILE A 7 -5.62 -9.66 -10.99
N ILE A 8 -6.77 -9.08 -10.66
CA ILE A 8 -7.00 -7.63 -10.79
C ILE A 8 -6.06 -6.86 -9.86
N LEU A 9 -5.89 -7.31 -8.61
CA LEU A 9 -4.97 -6.71 -7.67
C LEU A 9 -3.53 -6.78 -8.19
N ALA A 10 -3.08 -7.93 -8.68
CA ALA A 10 -1.76 -8.09 -9.27
C ALA A 10 -1.52 -7.13 -10.45
N MET A 11 -2.48 -7.01 -11.37
CA MET A 11 -2.37 -6.06 -12.49
C MET A 11 -2.28 -4.61 -12.01
N CYS A 12 -3.10 -4.22 -11.02
CA CYS A 12 -3.04 -2.88 -10.45
C CYS A 12 -1.69 -2.62 -9.77
N MET A 13 -1.20 -3.57 -8.97
CA MET A 13 0.08 -3.45 -8.27
C MET A 13 1.27 -3.35 -9.24
N LEU A 14 1.26 -4.14 -10.31
CA LEU A 14 2.26 -4.05 -11.38
C LEU A 14 2.21 -2.69 -12.10
N ALA A 15 1.02 -2.21 -12.43
CA ALA A 15 0.84 -0.91 -13.08
C ALA A 15 1.29 0.26 -12.18
N ILE A 16 0.89 0.24 -10.91
CA ILE A 16 1.32 1.22 -9.89
C ILE A 16 2.84 1.19 -9.74
N GLY A 17 3.43 0.01 -9.54
CA GLY A 17 4.87 -0.13 -9.38
C GLY A 17 5.65 0.37 -10.59
N TYR A 18 5.20 0.05 -11.80
CA TYR A 18 5.84 0.52 -13.03
C TYR A 18 5.77 2.04 -13.20
N ILE A 19 4.58 2.63 -12.96
CA ILE A 19 4.38 4.08 -13.12
C ILE A 19 5.14 4.85 -12.03
N ASP A 20 5.10 4.38 -10.78
CA ASP A 20 5.80 5.03 -9.67
C ASP A 20 7.32 4.95 -9.85
N PHE A 21 7.85 3.82 -10.32
CA PHE A 21 9.28 3.69 -10.61
C PHE A 21 9.76 4.66 -11.71
N ARG A 22 8.90 4.96 -12.69
CA ARG A 22 9.24 5.86 -13.81
C ARG A 22 8.98 7.34 -13.50
N ARG A 23 7.91 7.65 -12.77
CA ARG A 23 7.36 9.01 -12.65
C ARG A 23 7.25 9.51 -11.21
N LEU A 24 7.49 8.66 -10.21
CA LEU A 24 7.31 8.98 -8.78
C LEU A 24 5.89 9.48 -8.45
N VAL A 25 4.89 8.96 -9.17
CA VAL A 25 3.49 9.33 -9.03
C VAL A 25 2.62 8.08 -9.14
N ILE A 26 1.70 7.92 -8.20
CA ILE A 26 0.63 6.92 -8.25
C ILE A 26 -0.63 7.57 -8.84
N PRO A 27 -1.12 7.10 -10.00
CA PRO A 27 -2.33 7.66 -10.61
C PRO A 27 -3.57 7.46 -9.75
N ASP A 28 -4.38 8.52 -9.62
CA ASP A 28 -5.59 8.49 -8.80
C ASP A 28 -6.61 7.46 -9.28
N TRP A 29 -6.73 7.24 -10.59
CA TRP A 29 -7.63 6.23 -11.14
C TRP A 29 -7.23 4.80 -10.74
N LEU A 30 -5.93 4.49 -10.62
CA LEU A 30 -5.48 3.18 -10.13
C LEU A 30 -5.82 2.99 -8.65
N ASN A 31 -5.61 4.03 -7.83
CA ASN A 31 -6.03 3.99 -6.43
C ASN A 31 -7.54 3.75 -6.30
N ILE A 32 -8.36 4.41 -7.13
CA ILE A 32 -9.81 4.22 -7.14
C ILE A 32 -10.16 2.78 -7.51
N ILE A 33 -9.54 2.21 -8.56
CA ILE A 33 -9.78 0.82 -8.95
C ILE A 33 -9.45 -0.13 -7.78
N VAL A 34 -8.30 0.05 -7.12
CA VAL A 34 -7.91 -0.78 -5.98
C VAL A 34 -8.95 -0.70 -4.87
N VAL A 35 -9.43 0.49 -4.50
CA VAL A 35 -10.48 0.66 -3.48
C VAL A 35 -11.78 -0.02 -3.90
N VAL A 36 -12.27 0.25 -5.11
CA VAL A 36 -13.55 -0.28 -5.61
C VAL A 36 -13.53 -1.81 -5.64
N VAL A 37 -12.45 -2.40 -6.16
CA VAL A 37 -12.31 -3.85 -6.20
C VAL A 37 -12.21 -4.43 -4.79
N GLY A 38 -11.54 -3.74 -3.86
CA GLY A 38 -11.49 -4.11 -2.44
C GLY A 38 -12.86 -4.08 -1.75
N ILE A 39 -13.70 -3.09 -2.08
CA ILE A 39 -15.09 -3.00 -1.60
C ILE A 39 -15.90 -4.20 -2.11
N VAL A 40 -15.83 -4.51 -3.40
CA VAL A 40 -16.52 -5.67 -4.00
C VAL A 40 -16.02 -6.98 -3.41
N PHE A 41 -14.74 -7.06 -3.08
CA PHE A 41 -14.17 -8.19 -2.34
C PHE A 41 -14.77 -8.31 -0.93
N ARG A 42 -14.74 -7.24 -0.13
CA ARG A 42 -15.27 -7.25 1.25
C ARG A 42 -16.77 -7.48 1.33
N LEU A 43 -17.53 -7.03 0.33
CA LEU A 43 -18.97 -7.27 0.22
C LEU A 43 -19.34 -8.76 0.24
N GLN A 44 -18.48 -9.65 -0.25
CA GLN A 44 -18.72 -11.10 -0.23
C GLN A 44 -18.76 -11.68 1.20
N PHE A 45 -18.20 -10.96 2.17
CA PHE A 45 -18.16 -11.36 3.58
C PHE A 45 -19.22 -10.64 4.43
N GLY A 46 -20.14 -9.89 3.80
CA GLY A 46 -21.26 -9.23 4.45
C GLY A 46 -21.05 -7.73 4.72
N TYR A 47 -22.16 -7.04 5.01
CA TYR A 47 -22.21 -5.59 5.14
C TYR A 47 -21.40 -5.05 6.34
N LEU A 48 -21.45 -5.74 7.49
CA LEU A 48 -20.67 -5.35 8.67
C LEU A 48 -19.17 -5.41 8.40
N THR A 49 -18.72 -6.45 7.70
CA THR A 49 -17.32 -6.62 7.29
C THR A 49 -16.87 -5.52 6.34
N LEU A 50 -17.72 -5.15 5.37
CA LEU A 50 -17.46 -4.00 4.50
C LEU A 50 -17.33 -2.70 5.30
N LEU A 51 -18.29 -2.41 6.19
CA LEU A 51 -18.30 -1.18 6.96
C LEU A 51 -17.04 -1.05 7.82
N ALA A 52 -16.64 -2.14 8.48
CA ALA A 52 -15.40 -2.19 9.26
C ALA A 52 -14.16 -1.92 8.40
N ALA A 53 -14.07 -2.53 7.21
CA ALA A 53 -12.97 -2.33 6.28
C ALA A 53 -12.90 -0.88 5.76
N LEU A 54 -14.05 -0.25 5.47
CA LEU A 54 -14.12 1.15 5.04
C LEU A 54 -13.71 2.11 6.16
N LEU A 55 -14.18 1.89 7.38
CA LEU A 55 -13.80 2.68 8.55
C LEU A 55 -12.30 2.57 8.82
N PHE A 56 -11.76 1.36 8.72
CA PHE A 56 -10.33 1.12 8.87
C PHE A 56 -9.52 1.81 7.76
N GLY A 57 -9.95 1.69 6.50
CA GLY A 57 -9.33 2.38 5.37
C GLY A 57 -9.33 3.91 5.54
N ALA A 58 -10.44 4.49 5.98
CA ALA A 58 -10.54 5.91 6.26
C ALA A 58 -9.62 6.34 7.41
N LEU A 59 -9.55 5.56 8.49
CA LEU A 59 -8.67 5.82 9.63
C LEU A 59 -7.20 5.80 9.21
N VAL A 60 -6.78 4.78 8.43
CA VAL A 60 -5.43 4.67 7.91
C VAL A 60 -5.11 5.87 7.00
N LEU A 61 -6.00 6.21 6.07
CA LEU A 61 -5.81 7.36 5.18
C LEU A 61 -5.60 8.66 5.99
N LEU A 62 -6.45 8.92 6.99
CA LEU A 62 -6.36 10.10 7.84
C LEU A 62 -5.08 10.11 8.68
N LEU A 63 -4.70 8.97 9.25
CA LEU A 63 -3.48 8.83 10.05
C LEU A 63 -2.23 9.14 9.21
N PHE A 64 -2.09 8.50 8.05
CA PHE A 64 -0.94 8.71 7.17
C PHE A 64 -0.92 10.12 6.57
N TRP A 65 -2.08 10.68 6.25
CA TRP A 65 -2.18 12.06 5.82
C TRP A 65 -1.77 13.05 6.91
N GLY A 66 -2.19 12.81 8.16
CA GLY A 66 -1.79 13.59 9.33
C GLY A 66 -0.29 13.49 9.61
N LEU A 67 0.27 12.28 9.58
CA LEU A 67 1.72 12.06 9.72
C LEU A 67 2.51 12.79 8.64
N ARG A 68 2.05 12.70 7.38
CA ARG A 68 2.64 13.44 6.25
C ARG A 68 2.60 14.95 6.50
N TYR A 69 1.46 15.47 6.96
CA TYR A 69 1.30 16.90 7.23
C TYR A 69 2.21 17.39 8.37
N VAL A 70 2.24 16.67 9.51
CA VAL A 70 3.12 16.99 10.64
C VAL A 70 4.59 16.94 10.22
N HIS A 71 4.99 15.89 9.49
CA HIS A 71 6.35 15.77 8.99
C HIS A 71 6.74 16.94 8.08
N TRP A 72 5.86 17.32 7.15
CA TRP A 72 6.09 18.46 6.28
C TRP A 72 6.20 19.77 7.07
N ARG A 73 5.36 19.98 8.08
CA ARG A 73 5.42 21.17 8.94
C ARG A 73 6.70 21.27 9.76
N VAL A 74 7.22 20.14 10.27
CA VAL A 74 8.42 20.11 11.12
C VAL A 74 9.72 20.15 10.32
N ARG A 75 9.79 19.43 9.19
CA ARG A 75 11.01 19.28 8.39
C ARG A 75 11.09 20.23 7.20
N GLY A 76 9.97 20.79 6.75
CA GLY A 76 9.90 21.58 5.52
C GLY A 76 10.00 20.74 4.23
N VAL A 77 10.16 19.42 4.34
CA VAL A 77 10.32 18.48 3.22
C VAL A 77 9.19 17.45 3.25
N VAL A 78 8.74 17.02 2.07
CA VAL A 78 7.71 15.97 1.95
C VAL A 78 8.40 14.62 2.08
N GLY A 79 8.16 13.92 3.18
CA GLY A 79 8.71 12.58 3.42
C GLY A 79 7.98 11.47 2.63
N LEU A 80 6.64 11.47 2.69
CA LEU A 80 5.78 10.48 2.03
C LEU A 80 4.93 11.13 0.93
N GLY A 81 4.87 10.50 -0.24
CA GLY A 81 4.04 10.94 -1.35
C GLY A 81 2.55 10.86 -1.00
N LEU A 82 1.74 11.78 -1.54
CA LEU A 82 0.28 11.69 -1.34
C LEU A 82 -0.30 10.43 -2.01
N GLY A 83 0.30 9.99 -3.12
CA GLY A 83 -0.03 8.73 -3.77
C GLY A 83 0.13 7.53 -2.83
N ASP A 84 1.25 7.48 -2.09
CA ASP A 84 1.54 6.42 -1.13
C ASP A 84 0.52 6.40 0.02
N VAL A 85 0.14 7.58 0.52
CA VAL A 85 -0.91 7.72 1.54
C VAL A 85 -2.24 7.16 1.04
N LYS A 86 -2.64 7.51 -0.19
CA LYS A 86 -3.86 6.98 -0.82
C LYS A 86 -3.80 5.46 -1.00
N LEU A 87 -2.66 4.94 -1.44
CA LEU A 87 -2.46 3.51 -1.62
C LEU A 87 -2.48 2.76 -0.28
N ALA A 88 -1.92 3.32 0.79
CA ALA A 88 -2.00 2.74 2.14
C ALA A 88 -3.45 2.67 2.66
N GLY A 89 -4.23 3.74 2.44
CA GLY A 89 -5.67 3.73 2.75
C GLY A 89 -6.45 2.71 1.91
N ALA A 90 -6.10 2.57 0.62
CA ALA A 90 -6.68 1.55 -0.24
C ALA A 90 -6.31 0.14 0.21
N ALA A 91 -5.04 -0.11 0.55
CA ALA A 91 -4.54 -1.38 1.08
C ALA A 91 -5.28 -1.81 2.35
N ALA A 92 -5.62 -0.86 3.23
CA ALA A 92 -6.39 -1.12 4.45
C ALA A 92 -7.81 -1.64 4.17
N VAL A 93 -8.42 -1.36 3.02
CA VAL A 93 -9.72 -1.96 2.64
C VAL A 93 -9.57 -3.47 2.36
N TRP A 94 -8.42 -3.88 1.82
CA TRP A 94 -8.14 -5.27 1.46
C TRP A 94 -7.66 -6.12 2.64
N LEU A 95 -6.95 -5.49 3.57
CA LEU A 95 -6.27 -6.16 4.68
C LEU A 95 -7.05 -6.04 5.98
N ASP A 96 -6.95 -7.04 6.84
CA ASP A 96 -7.47 -6.92 8.19
C ASP A 96 -6.57 -6.01 9.05
N PRO A 97 -7.12 -5.35 10.09
CA PRO A 97 -6.34 -4.44 10.93
C PRO A 97 -5.08 -5.08 11.53
N TRP A 98 -5.13 -6.38 11.84
CA TRP A 98 -4.03 -7.12 12.45
C TRP A 98 -2.86 -7.42 11.49
N ILE A 99 -3.13 -7.56 10.18
CA ILE A 99 -2.07 -7.82 9.19
C ILE A 99 -1.47 -6.51 8.64
N PHE A 100 -2.13 -5.38 8.85
CA PHE A 100 -1.66 -4.08 8.35
C PHE A 100 -0.26 -3.66 8.87
N PRO A 101 0.11 -3.88 10.15
CA PRO A 101 1.47 -3.63 10.61
C PRO A 101 2.52 -4.49 9.87
N VAL A 102 2.19 -5.75 9.56
CA VAL A 102 3.06 -6.64 8.78
C VAL A 102 3.22 -6.11 7.36
N PHE A 103 2.14 -5.62 6.75
CA PHE A 103 2.19 -4.95 5.45
C PHE A 103 3.16 -3.75 5.45
N MET A 104 3.05 -2.85 6.43
CA MET A 104 3.95 -1.69 6.53
C MET A 104 5.40 -2.11 6.80
N PHE A 105 5.60 -3.15 7.61
CA PHE A 105 6.92 -3.72 7.87
C PHE A 105 7.55 -4.30 6.60
N VAL A 106 6.81 -5.12 5.84
CA VAL A 106 7.31 -5.68 4.57
C VAL A 106 7.62 -4.57 3.57
N ALA A 107 6.73 -3.60 3.40
CA ALA A 107 6.95 -2.47 2.49
C ALA A 107 8.22 -1.69 2.86
N SER A 108 8.37 -1.32 4.14
CA SER A 108 9.52 -0.55 4.61
C SER A 108 10.83 -1.35 4.60
N ALA A 109 10.80 -2.65 4.94
CA ALA A 109 11.97 -3.52 4.92
C ALA A 109 12.50 -3.68 3.48
N VAL A 110 11.63 -3.97 2.51
CA VAL A 110 12.05 -4.12 1.10
C VAL A 110 12.54 -2.79 0.54
N ALA A 111 11.87 -1.67 0.86
CA ALA A 111 12.31 -0.34 0.47
C ALA A 111 13.70 0.00 1.05
N LEU A 112 13.95 -0.33 2.32
CA LEU A 112 15.22 -0.11 2.99
C LEU A 112 16.34 -0.97 2.39
N LEU A 113 16.08 -2.25 2.12
CA LEU A 113 17.04 -3.12 1.44
C LEU A 113 17.42 -2.57 0.07
N TYR A 114 16.44 -2.13 -0.71
CA TYR A 114 16.68 -1.49 -2.00
C TYR A 114 17.52 -0.21 -1.85
N PHE A 115 17.16 0.66 -0.89
CA PHE A 115 17.90 1.87 -0.59
C PHE A 115 19.37 1.57 -0.23
N CYS A 116 19.63 0.58 0.63
CA CYS A 116 20.99 0.18 1.00
C CYS A 116 21.84 -0.27 -0.20
N VAL A 117 21.24 -1.00 -1.15
CA VAL A 117 21.92 -1.43 -2.38
C VAL A 117 22.16 -0.24 -3.31
N ALA A 118 21.16 0.63 -3.49
CA ALA A 118 21.24 1.80 -4.35
C ALA A 118 22.24 2.85 -3.81
N ALA A 119 22.27 3.06 -2.49
CA ALA A 119 23.19 3.98 -1.82
C ALA A 119 24.66 3.59 -2.03
N ARG A 120 24.98 2.28 -2.08
CA ARG A 120 26.34 1.79 -2.37
C ARG A 120 26.84 2.12 -3.78
N ARG A 121 25.92 2.38 -4.72
CA ARG A 121 26.23 2.69 -6.12
C ARG A 121 26.11 4.19 -6.43
N SER A 122 25.63 4.98 -5.48
CA SER A 122 25.36 6.40 -5.68
C SER A 122 26.47 7.24 -5.08
N ALA A 123 27.01 8.18 -5.87
CA ALA A 123 28.02 9.12 -5.39
C ALA A 123 27.44 10.16 -4.41
N ASP A 124 26.13 10.43 -4.49
CA ASP A 124 25.42 11.35 -3.60
C ASP A 124 24.12 10.71 -3.08
N ILE A 125 24.16 10.30 -1.82
CA ILE A 125 23.06 9.65 -1.10
C ILE A 125 21.92 10.64 -0.82
N MET A 126 22.22 11.94 -0.66
CA MET A 126 21.20 12.95 -0.32
C MET A 126 20.29 13.28 -1.51
N SER A 127 20.77 13.06 -2.73
CA SER A 127 19.98 13.24 -3.96
C SER A 127 19.13 12.03 -4.34
N LEU A 128 19.35 10.87 -3.70
CA LEU A 128 18.72 9.60 -4.07
C LEU A 128 17.24 9.58 -3.69
N ARG A 129 16.36 9.75 -4.67
CA ARG A 129 14.91 9.58 -4.52
C ARG A 129 14.51 8.14 -4.81
N VAL A 130 14.03 7.44 -3.79
CA VAL A 130 13.52 6.08 -3.93
C VAL A 130 11.98 6.10 -3.96
N PRO A 131 11.33 5.58 -5.02
CA PRO A 131 9.88 5.44 -5.07
C PRO A 131 9.39 4.45 -4.02
N PHE A 132 8.46 4.86 -3.16
CA PHE A 132 7.90 3.97 -2.13
C PHE A 132 6.74 3.11 -2.65
N GLY A 133 6.05 3.57 -3.70
CA GLY A 133 4.88 2.92 -4.29
C GLY A 133 5.08 1.46 -4.72
N PRO A 134 6.20 1.07 -5.40
CA PRO A 134 6.44 -0.31 -5.79
C PRO A 134 6.56 -1.25 -4.59
N PHE A 135 7.13 -0.76 -3.48
CA PHE A 135 7.30 -1.56 -2.26
C PHE A 135 5.98 -1.73 -1.52
N LEU A 136 5.15 -0.69 -1.47
CA LEU A 136 3.76 -0.80 -1.00
C LEU A 136 2.97 -1.78 -1.87
N ALA A 137 3.11 -1.70 -3.19
CA ALA A 137 2.39 -2.55 -4.13
C ALA A 137 2.76 -4.03 -3.96
N PHE A 138 4.05 -4.31 -3.86
CA PHE A 138 4.55 -5.65 -3.56
C PHE A 138 4.05 -6.16 -2.21
N ALA A 139 4.17 -5.33 -1.16
CA ALA A 139 3.75 -5.71 0.18
C ALA A 139 2.26 -6.01 0.25
N LEU A 140 1.39 -5.20 -0.38
CA LEU A 140 -0.06 -5.44 -0.39
C LEU A 140 -0.39 -6.77 -1.04
N PHE A 141 0.21 -7.05 -2.22
CA PHE A 141 -0.03 -8.32 -2.88
C PHE A 141 0.44 -9.50 -2.03
N ALA A 142 1.64 -9.42 -1.44
CA ALA A 142 2.21 -10.48 -0.63
C ALA A 142 1.39 -10.74 0.66
N THR A 143 1.06 -9.69 1.41
CA THR A 143 0.34 -9.84 2.69
C THR A 143 -1.11 -10.22 2.51
N TRP A 144 -1.76 -9.80 1.42
CA TRP A 144 -3.12 -10.25 1.13
C TRP A 144 -3.18 -11.74 0.79
N ASN A 145 -2.25 -12.24 -0.03
CA ASN A 145 -2.14 -13.68 -0.31
C ASN A 145 -1.85 -14.48 0.98
N PHE A 146 -0.98 -13.95 1.85
CA PHE A 146 -0.69 -14.55 3.14
C PHE A 146 -1.94 -14.58 4.05
N ASN A 147 -2.67 -13.47 4.16
CA ASN A 147 -3.89 -13.38 4.97
C ASN A 147 -4.96 -14.38 4.51
N ILE A 148 -5.16 -14.54 3.19
CA ILE A 148 -6.09 -15.54 2.64
C ILE A 148 -5.65 -16.96 2.98
N PHE A 149 -4.37 -17.27 2.83
CA PHE A 149 -3.84 -18.60 3.09
C PHE A 149 -4.01 -19.00 4.56
N TYR A 150 -3.70 -18.09 5.49
CA TYR A 150 -3.90 -18.33 6.92
C TYR A 150 -5.39 -18.37 7.31
N GLY A 151 -6.23 -17.55 6.70
CA GLY A 151 -7.67 -17.56 6.94
C GLY A 151 -8.34 -18.88 6.54
N GLN A 152 -7.79 -19.60 5.55
CA GLN A 152 -8.27 -20.92 5.15
C GLN A 152 -7.68 -22.09 5.96
N ALA A 153 -6.56 -21.89 6.66
CA ALA A 153 -5.90 -22.95 7.42
C ALA A 153 -6.50 -23.15 8.82
N ILE A 154 -7.30 -22.19 9.32
CA ILE A 154 -7.84 -22.17 10.70
C ILE A 154 -9.38 -22.26 10.70
N GLY A 155 -10.04 -22.24 9.53
CA GLY A 155 -11.50 -22.38 9.38
C GLY A 155 -11.88 -23.73 8.80
#